data_AF-A0A1G7TUS2-F1
#
_entry.id   AF-A0A1G7TUS2-F1
#
_cell.length_a   1.000
_cell.length_b   1.000
_cell.length_c   1.000
_cell.angle_alpha   90.00
_cell.angle_beta   90.00
_cell.angle_gamma   90.00
#
_symmetry.space_group_name_H-M   'P 1'
#
loop_
_entity.id
_entity.type
_entity.pdbx_description
1 polymer ?
#
loop_
_entity_poly.entity_id
_entity_poly.type
_entity_poly.pdbx_seq_one_letter_code
_entity_poly.pdbx_strand_id
1 'polypeptide(L)'
;MEPFRLLHPDLVPQRRESLQHAASVLVQMGLDDTVLSASSVHQRLARVVLSCGDVIEWKPGYGVQDADDDRFGVVRVGGDRGGVFLSSVLIAYLDVQEDAARAGTSIGEDAWRTLLWAPTALFDHVLRRPQVGMTVLTPGPANGCASHDRTVLGQRLYFALMQAVRFAVNGVVRAEDDRTLVEDCVTLATACLRAAAVALLFAADVRHDVGEAPAAPVVETYEHRYLWQMLGEVRAAVPRARFEQFTAALGRLTEGRTAGPLLAAGG
;
A
#
# COMPACT_ATOMS: atom_id res chain seq x y z
N MET A 1 7.46 -15.62 10.95
CA MET A 1 7.29 -14.35 10.20
C MET A 1 7.40 -13.21 11.20
N GLU A 2 8.22 -12.19 10.92
CA GLU A 2 8.30 -11.01 11.79
C GLU A 2 6.96 -10.23 11.79
N PRO A 3 6.61 -9.57 12.91
CA PRO A 3 5.38 -8.78 12.99
C PRO A 3 5.45 -7.60 12.01
N PHE A 4 4.38 -7.39 11.24
CA PHE A 4 4.28 -6.24 10.34
C PHE A 4 3.68 -5.06 11.08
N ARG A 5 4.50 -4.06 11.35
CA ARG A 5 4.08 -2.87 12.09
C ARG A 5 3.36 -1.92 11.16
N LEU A 6 2.15 -1.54 11.54
CA LEU A 6 1.33 -0.60 10.78
C LEU A 6 0.73 0.41 11.77
N LEU A 7 0.52 1.65 11.33
CA LEU A 7 -0.10 2.62 12.24
C LEU A 7 -1.51 2.18 12.64
N HIS A 8 -1.94 2.58 13.84
CA HIS A 8 -3.36 2.63 14.12
C HIS A 8 -4.05 3.57 13.11
N PRO A 9 -5.23 3.25 12.55
CA PRO A 9 -5.90 4.08 11.53
C PRO A 9 -6.08 5.55 11.92
N ASP A 10 -6.33 5.82 13.19
CA ASP A 10 -6.49 7.19 13.72
C ASP A 10 -5.17 7.97 13.86
N LEU A 11 -4.03 7.28 13.75
CA LEU A 11 -2.70 7.86 13.79
C LEU A 11 -2.12 8.12 12.40
N VAL A 12 -2.84 7.74 11.32
CA VAL A 12 -2.42 8.05 9.96
C VAL A 12 -2.22 9.57 9.81
N PRO A 13 -1.04 10.02 9.33
CA PRO A 13 -0.77 11.43 9.11
C PRO A 13 -1.86 12.12 8.28
N GLN A 14 -2.18 13.36 8.63
CA GLN A 14 -3.23 14.14 7.94
C GLN A 14 -2.66 15.31 7.14
N ARG A 15 -1.37 15.61 7.31
CA ARG A 15 -0.67 16.71 6.64
C ARG A 15 0.54 16.15 5.94
N ARG A 16 0.75 16.55 4.69
CA ARG A 16 2.00 16.25 4.00
C ARG A 16 3.21 16.74 4.81
N GLU A 17 3.11 17.91 5.42
CA GLU A 17 4.17 18.53 6.21
C GLU A 17 4.57 17.67 7.42
N SER A 18 3.65 16.85 7.93
CA SER A 18 3.95 15.90 9.02
C SER A 18 4.75 14.67 8.56
N LEU A 19 4.84 14.42 7.26
CA LEU A 19 5.67 13.36 6.67
C LEU A 19 7.03 13.87 6.17
N GLN A 20 7.17 15.18 5.91
CA GLN A 20 8.36 15.74 5.27
C GLN A 20 9.66 15.46 6.02
N HIS A 21 9.64 15.57 7.36
CA HIS A 21 10.83 15.29 8.16
C HIS A 21 11.26 13.84 8.04
N ALA A 22 10.33 12.90 8.28
CA ALA A 22 10.61 11.46 8.16
C ALA A 22 11.05 11.08 6.74
N ALA A 23 10.39 11.60 5.71
CA ALA A 23 10.78 11.38 4.32
C ALA A 23 12.20 11.91 4.04
N SER A 24 12.53 13.12 4.50
CA SER A 24 13.89 13.69 4.33
C SER A 24 14.96 12.84 5.02
N VAL A 25 14.66 12.33 6.21
CA VAL A 25 15.57 11.44 6.96
C VAL A 25 15.79 10.13 6.22
N LEU A 26 14.72 9.48 5.73
CA LEU A 26 14.83 8.27 4.93
C LEU A 26 15.65 8.48 3.66
N VAL A 27 15.46 9.60 2.96
CA VAL A 27 16.25 9.97 1.78
C VAL A 27 17.73 10.13 2.12
N GLN A 28 18.06 10.81 3.21
CA GLN A 28 19.45 10.98 3.66
C GLN A 28 20.10 9.64 4.01
N MET A 29 19.32 8.65 4.44
CA MET A 29 19.78 7.29 4.70
C MET A 29 19.80 6.40 3.45
N GLY A 30 19.32 6.88 2.29
CA GLY A 30 19.17 6.06 1.07
C GLY A 30 18.06 5.01 1.17
N LEU A 31 17.04 5.26 1.98
CA LEU A 31 15.90 4.38 2.28
C LEU A 31 14.58 4.96 1.75
N ASP A 32 14.61 5.64 0.60
CA ASP A 32 13.40 6.13 -0.09
C ASP A 32 12.91 5.13 -1.15
N ASP A 33 11.96 5.55 -2.00
CA ASP A 33 11.37 4.70 -3.04
C ASP A 33 12.39 4.11 -4.03
N THR A 34 13.55 4.74 -4.20
CA THR A 34 14.62 4.25 -5.09
C THR A 34 15.19 2.90 -4.65
N VAL A 35 15.03 2.54 -3.37
CA VAL A 35 15.43 1.23 -2.86
C VAL A 35 14.74 0.07 -3.58
N LEU A 36 13.54 0.29 -4.09
CA LEU A 36 12.74 -0.72 -4.81
C LEU A 36 13.33 -1.06 -6.19
N SER A 37 14.23 -0.24 -6.71
CA SER A 37 14.98 -0.48 -7.94
C SER A 37 16.44 -0.86 -7.68
N ALA A 38 16.87 -0.91 -6.40
CA ALA A 38 18.23 -1.26 -6.03
C ALA A 38 18.50 -2.77 -6.20
N SER A 39 19.75 -3.20 -6.03
CA SER A 39 20.07 -4.63 -6.06
C SER A 39 19.43 -5.37 -4.88
N SER A 40 19.17 -6.67 -5.06
CA SER A 40 18.52 -7.51 -4.04
C SER A 40 19.23 -7.49 -2.67
N VAL A 41 20.55 -7.34 -2.66
CA VAL A 41 21.34 -7.18 -1.43
C VAL A 41 20.99 -5.88 -0.71
N HIS A 42 20.88 -4.76 -1.43
CA HIS A 42 20.50 -3.47 -0.85
C HIS A 42 19.04 -3.47 -0.38
N GLN A 43 18.14 -4.10 -1.14
CA GLN A 43 16.73 -4.27 -0.75
C GLN A 43 16.59 -5.00 0.59
N ARG A 44 17.30 -6.12 0.76
CA ARG A 44 17.29 -6.88 2.02
C ARG A 44 17.88 -6.08 3.18
N LEU A 45 18.98 -5.37 2.96
CA LEU A 45 19.56 -4.51 3.97
C LEU A 45 18.59 -3.41 4.39
N ALA A 46 17.97 -2.73 3.42
CA ALA A 46 17.00 -1.69 3.69
C ALA A 46 15.78 -2.20 4.46
N ARG A 47 15.26 -3.38 4.11
CA ARG A 47 14.18 -4.05 4.87
C ARG A 47 14.56 -4.21 6.35
N VAL A 48 15.76 -4.69 6.63
CA VAL A 48 16.27 -4.87 8.00
C VAL A 48 16.38 -3.53 8.73
N VAL A 49 16.97 -2.52 8.07
CA VAL A 49 17.16 -1.18 8.66
C VAL A 49 15.83 -0.50 8.96
N LEU A 50 14.88 -0.55 8.01
CA LEU A 50 13.52 0.00 8.17
C LEU A 50 12.73 -0.70 9.30
N SER A 51 13.05 -1.97 9.57
CA SER A 51 12.40 -2.76 10.63
C SER A 51 13.03 -2.53 12.02
N CYS A 52 14.17 -1.84 12.10
CA CYS A 52 14.90 -1.59 13.33
C CYS A 52 14.27 -0.47 14.16
N GLY A 53 13.94 -0.76 15.42
CA GLY A 53 13.33 0.21 16.35
C GLY A 53 14.23 1.39 16.73
N ASP A 54 15.55 1.27 16.50
CA ASP A 54 16.51 2.36 16.74
C ASP A 54 16.53 3.38 15.59
N VAL A 55 16.01 3.00 14.41
CA VAL A 55 15.95 3.85 13.22
C VAL A 55 14.58 4.51 13.11
N ILE A 56 13.52 3.73 13.35
CA ILE A 56 12.13 4.21 13.34
C ILE A 56 11.55 4.00 14.74
N GLU A 57 11.40 5.08 15.50
CA GLU A 57 10.81 5.01 16.84
C GLU A 57 9.33 4.62 16.74
N TRP A 58 8.97 3.48 17.30
CA TRP A 58 7.58 3.04 17.43
C TRP A 58 7.25 2.69 18.88
N LYS A 59 5.95 2.76 19.20
CA LYS A 59 5.41 2.38 20.51
C LYS A 59 4.23 1.44 20.29
N PRO A 60 4.02 0.43 21.17
CA PRO A 60 2.82 -0.40 21.10
C PRO A 60 1.56 0.49 21.05
N GLY A 61 0.67 0.20 20.11
CA GLY A 61 -0.61 0.90 20.02
C GLY A 61 -1.51 0.52 21.20
N TYR A 62 -2.31 1.48 21.67
CA TYR A 62 -3.38 1.22 22.63
C TYR A 62 -4.71 1.12 21.85
N GLY A 63 -5.32 -0.06 21.80
CA GLY A 63 -6.57 -0.31 21.07
C GLY A 63 -6.89 -1.79 20.93
N VAL A 64 -8.12 -2.10 20.49
CA VAL A 64 -8.52 -3.47 20.16
C VAL A 64 -7.89 -3.84 18.81
N GLN A 65 -7.07 -4.88 18.80
CA GLN A 65 -6.54 -5.48 17.58
C GLN A 65 -7.68 -6.15 16.82
N ASP A 66 -7.79 -5.89 15.52
CA ASP A 66 -8.85 -6.49 14.71
C ASP A 66 -8.54 -7.98 14.44
N ALA A 67 -9.57 -8.79 14.21
CA ALA A 67 -9.40 -10.21 13.88
C ALA A 67 -8.55 -10.41 12.60
N ASP A 68 -8.67 -9.47 11.65
CA ASP A 68 -7.84 -9.44 10.45
C ASP A 68 -6.38 -9.06 10.74
N ASP A 69 -6.11 -8.23 11.75
CA ASP A 69 -4.74 -7.87 12.13
C ASP A 69 -3.98 -9.12 12.61
N ASP A 70 -4.61 -9.96 13.44
CA ASP A 70 -4.03 -11.22 13.90
C ASP A 70 -3.80 -12.20 12.74
N ARG A 71 -4.80 -12.35 11.86
CA ARG A 71 -4.74 -13.25 10.69
C ARG A 71 -3.55 -12.95 9.78
N PHE A 72 -3.21 -11.68 9.60
CA PHE A 72 -2.12 -11.24 8.72
C PHE A 72 -0.85 -10.82 9.48
N GLY A 73 -0.81 -11.03 10.80
CA GLY A 73 0.33 -10.69 11.67
C GLY A 73 0.67 -9.19 11.66
N VAL A 74 -0.34 -8.34 11.54
CA VAL A 74 -0.25 -6.89 11.64
C VAL A 74 -0.27 -6.49 13.11
N VAL A 75 0.68 -5.65 13.51
CA VAL A 75 0.75 -5.08 14.85
C VAL A 75 0.53 -3.57 14.74
N ARG A 76 -0.55 -3.08 15.37
CA ARG A 76 -0.87 -1.64 15.39
C ARG A 76 0.05 -0.89 16.34
N VAL A 77 0.77 0.09 15.82
CA VAL A 77 1.74 0.88 16.57
C VAL A 77 1.47 2.38 16.48
N GLY A 78 2.02 3.13 17.44
CA GLY A 78 2.22 4.58 17.37
C GLY A 78 3.70 4.92 17.35
N GLY A 79 4.07 6.13 17.81
CA GLY A 79 5.46 6.63 17.81
C GLY A 79 5.67 7.70 16.75
N ASP A 80 6.82 7.67 16.06
CA ASP A 80 7.08 8.49 14.88
C ASP A 80 6.12 8.08 13.76
N ARG A 81 5.01 8.80 13.66
CA ARG A 81 3.95 8.51 12.70
C ARG A 81 4.47 8.58 11.26
N GLY A 82 5.35 9.53 10.96
CA GLY A 82 5.88 9.66 9.60
C GLY A 82 6.82 8.52 9.26
N GLY A 83 7.74 8.20 10.17
CA GLY A 83 8.67 7.09 10.03
C GLY A 83 7.96 5.75 9.89
N VAL A 84 7.02 5.42 10.79
CA VAL A 84 6.24 4.17 10.73
C VAL A 84 5.41 4.10 9.44
N PHE A 85 4.73 5.17 9.06
CA PHE A 85 3.91 5.19 7.84
C PHE A 85 4.75 4.90 6.59
N LEU A 86 5.84 5.63 6.37
CA LEU A 86 6.68 5.46 5.18
C LEU A 86 7.44 4.13 5.19
N SER A 87 7.99 3.74 6.34
CA SER A 87 8.71 2.46 6.46
C SER A 87 7.79 1.26 6.26
N SER A 88 6.58 1.26 6.82
CA SER A 88 5.63 0.14 6.63
C SER A 88 5.24 -0.07 5.17
N VAL A 89 5.04 1.02 4.40
CA VAL A 89 4.82 0.95 2.95
C VAL A 89 6.03 0.32 2.27
N LEU A 90 7.24 0.84 2.50
CA LEU A 90 8.47 0.34 1.85
C LEU A 90 8.75 -1.13 2.21
N ILE A 91 8.61 -1.52 3.48
CA ILE A 91 8.77 -2.91 3.92
C ILE A 91 7.79 -3.81 3.18
N ALA A 92 6.50 -3.46 3.11
CA ALA A 92 5.52 -4.30 2.43
C ALA A 92 5.84 -4.48 0.93
N TYR A 93 6.36 -3.44 0.27
CA TYR A 93 6.84 -3.53 -1.10
C TYR A 93 8.07 -4.42 -1.25
N LEU A 94 9.06 -4.27 -0.36
CA LEU A 94 10.28 -5.09 -0.36
C LEU A 94 9.95 -6.57 -0.14
N ASP A 95 9.00 -6.88 0.74
CA ASP A 95 8.53 -8.24 0.99
C ASP A 95 7.89 -8.87 -0.26
N VAL A 96 7.01 -8.12 -0.94
CA VAL A 96 6.36 -8.57 -2.18
C VAL A 96 7.37 -8.76 -3.31
N GLN A 97 8.34 -7.85 -3.45
CA GLN A 97 9.41 -7.98 -4.45
C GLN A 97 10.32 -9.18 -4.16
N GLU A 98 10.67 -9.42 -2.89
CA GLU A 98 11.48 -10.57 -2.51
C GLU A 98 10.78 -11.90 -2.80
N ASP A 99 9.48 -12.01 -2.49
CA ASP A 99 8.71 -13.21 -2.83
C ASP A 99 8.60 -13.39 -4.36
N ALA A 100 8.27 -12.32 -5.09
CA ALA A 100 8.16 -12.37 -6.54
C ALA A 100 9.50 -12.70 -7.22
N ALA A 101 10.62 -12.20 -6.72
CA ALA A 101 11.95 -12.53 -7.25
C ALA A 101 12.32 -14.01 -7.03
N ARG A 102 11.84 -14.60 -5.93
CA ARG A 102 12.12 -15.99 -5.56
C ARG A 102 11.21 -17.00 -6.28
N ALA A 103 9.91 -16.73 -6.33
CA ALA A 103 8.89 -17.68 -6.80
C ALA A 103 8.29 -17.30 -8.16
N GLY A 104 8.63 -16.13 -8.70
CA GLY A 104 7.96 -15.54 -9.86
C GLY A 104 6.52 -15.14 -9.55
N THR A 105 5.82 -14.54 -10.51
CA THR A 105 4.40 -14.17 -10.38
C THR A 105 3.65 -14.38 -11.69
N SER A 106 2.34 -14.57 -11.62
CA SER A 106 1.45 -14.52 -12.80
C SER A 106 0.95 -13.11 -13.09
N ILE A 107 1.25 -12.13 -12.23
CA ILE A 107 0.93 -10.72 -12.43
C ILE A 107 1.68 -10.20 -13.66
N GLY A 108 0.93 -9.69 -14.64
CA GLY A 108 1.49 -9.14 -15.87
C GLY A 108 2.32 -7.87 -15.64
N GLU A 109 3.20 -7.57 -16.59
CA GLU A 109 4.15 -6.45 -16.50
C GLU A 109 3.48 -5.09 -16.24
N ASP A 110 2.35 -4.80 -16.89
CA ASP A 110 1.63 -3.54 -16.71
C ASP A 110 1.01 -3.39 -15.31
N ALA A 111 0.49 -4.49 -14.76
CA ALA A 111 -0.03 -4.52 -13.40
C ALA A 111 1.12 -4.40 -12.40
N TRP A 112 2.25 -5.05 -12.66
CA TRP A 112 3.45 -4.91 -11.83
C TRP A 112 4.02 -3.48 -11.83
N ARG A 113 4.10 -2.84 -12.99
CA ARG A 113 4.46 -1.41 -13.11
C ARG A 113 3.50 -0.53 -12.34
N THR A 114 2.20 -0.81 -12.43
CA THR A 114 1.16 -0.10 -11.67
C THR A 114 1.37 -0.22 -10.17
N LEU A 115 1.68 -1.43 -9.69
CA LEU A 115 1.96 -1.69 -8.28
C LEU A 115 3.14 -0.83 -7.80
N LEU A 116 4.27 -0.86 -8.53
CA LEU A 116 5.49 -0.18 -8.11
C LEU A 116 5.47 1.34 -8.30
N TRP A 117 4.49 1.91 -8.99
CA TRP A 117 4.40 3.36 -9.17
C TRP A 117 3.98 4.11 -7.89
N ALA A 118 3.22 3.46 -7.00
CA ALA A 118 2.64 4.15 -5.84
C ALA A 118 3.66 4.66 -4.81
N PRO A 119 4.78 3.95 -4.49
CA PRO A 119 5.83 4.47 -3.63
C PRO A 119 6.47 5.75 -4.17
N THR A 120 6.82 5.79 -5.46
CA THR A 120 7.35 6.99 -6.11
C THR A 120 6.34 8.13 -6.06
N ALA A 121 5.07 7.87 -6.40
CA ALA A 121 4.02 8.88 -6.28
C ALA A 121 3.88 9.41 -4.84
N LEU A 122 4.02 8.56 -3.83
CA LEU A 122 3.96 8.95 -2.42
C LEU A 122 5.15 9.83 -2.02
N PHE A 123 6.37 9.43 -2.35
CA PHE A 123 7.58 10.20 -2.04
C PHE A 123 7.63 11.52 -2.81
N ASP A 124 7.24 11.52 -4.08
CA ASP A 124 7.14 12.73 -4.91
C ASP A 124 6.13 13.71 -4.33
N HIS A 125 4.95 13.22 -3.93
CA HIS A 125 3.94 14.03 -3.25
C HIS A 125 4.49 14.63 -1.95
N VAL A 126 5.10 13.81 -1.09
CA VAL A 126 5.59 14.25 0.23
C VAL A 126 6.74 15.26 0.13
N LEU A 127 7.70 14.99 -0.75
CA LEU A 127 8.92 15.77 -0.89
C LEU A 127 8.83 16.85 -1.97
N ARG A 128 7.69 16.96 -2.67
CA ARG A 128 7.49 17.86 -3.81
C ARG A 128 8.55 17.66 -4.89
N ARG A 129 8.92 16.41 -5.15
CA ARG A 129 9.83 16.08 -6.26
C ARG A 129 9.06 16.13 -7.58
N PRO A 130 9.72 16.45 -8.69
CA PRO A 130 9.12 16.23 -10.00
C PRO A 130 8.85 14.74 -10.19
N GLN A 131 7.74 14.39 -10.84
CA GLN A 131 7.43 12.99 -11.14
C GLN A 131 8.47 12.44 -12.11
N VAL A 132 9.40 11.62 -11.62
CA VAL A 132 10.42 10.96 -12.43
C VAL A 132 10.00 9.52 -12.68
N GLY A 133 10.11 9.07 -13.93
CA GLY A 133 9.82 7.69 -14.28
C GLY A 133 10.69 6.71 -13.49
N MET A 134 10.07 5.65 -12.96
CA MET A 134 10.77 4.63 -12.20
C MET A 134 11.17 3.45 -13.11
N THR A 135 12.38 2.92 -12.92
CA THR A 135 12.81 1.70 -13.61
C THR A 135 12.23 0.48 -12.91
N VAL A 136 11.39 -0.26 -13.63
CA VAL A 136 10.73 -1.48 -13.14
C VAL A 136 11.52 -2.71 -13.54
N LEU A 137 11.92 -3.50 -12.55
CA LEU A 137 12.36 -4.87 -12.76
C LEU A 137 11.14 -5.78 -12.68
N THR A 138 10.78 -6.40 -13.81
CA THR A 138 9.66 -7.34 -13.87
C THR A 138 10.14 -8.73 -13.40
N PRO A 139 9.46 -9.36 -12.43
CA PRO A 139 9.81 -10.69 -11.98
C PRO A 139 9.66 -11.72 -13.10
N GLY A 140 10.38 -12.83 -12.99
CA GLY A 140 10.18 -13.98 -13.86
C GLY A 140 8.79 -14.59 -13.72
N PRO A 141 8.37 -15.43 -14.69
CA PRO A 141 7.09 -16.13 -14.60
C PRO A 141 7.03 -17.03 -13.37
N ALA A 142 5.84 -17.19 -12.80
CA ALA A 142 5.62 -18.08 -11.65
C ALA A 142 6.20 -19.48 -11.89
N ASN A 143 7.06 -19.93 -10.97
CA ASN A 143 7.83 -21.17 -11.10
C ASN A 143 7.23 -22.37 -10.32
N GLY A 144 6.00 -22.24 -9.84
CA GLY A 144 5.30 -23.29 -9.09
C GLY A 144 5.64 -23.36 -7.60
N CYS A 145 6.65 -22.64 -7.12
CA CYS A 145 7.00 -22.56 -5.70
C CYS A 145 6.31 -21.38 -4.98
N ALA A 146 5.06 -21.05 -5.34
CA ALA A 146 4.34 -19.95 -4.71
C ALA A 146 4.22 -20.23 -3.19
N SER A 147 4.74 -19.31 -2.37
CA SER A 147 4.72 -19.49 -0.91
C SER A 147 3.30 -19.30 -0.38
N HIS A 148 2.92 -20.09 0.63
CA HIS A 148 1.74 -19.81 1.46
C HIS A 148 1.77 -18.39 2.06
N ASP A 149 2.97 -17.79 2.18
CA ASP A 149 3.16 -16.43 2.68
C ASP A 149 2.62 -15.36 1.71
N ARG A 150 2.44 -15.66 0.42
CA ARG A 150 2.08 -14.67 -0.60
C ARG A 150 0.77 -13.95 -0.29
N THR A 151 -0.23 -14.68 0.18
CA THR A 151 -1.50 -14.10 0.62
C THR A 151 -1.29 -13.08 1.75
N VAL A 152 -0.43 -13.41 2.73
CA VAL A 152 -0.12 -12.51 3.84
C VAL A 152 0.64 -11.27 3.35
N LEU A 153 1.63 -11.43 2.47
CA LEU A 153 2.43 -10.33 1.95
C LEU A 153 1.59 -9.35 1.12
N GLY A 154 0.75 -9.87 0.21
CA GLY A 154 -0.15 -9.03 -0.58
C GLY A 154 -1.18 -8.30 0.27
N GLN A 155 -1.72 -8.94 1.31
CA GLN A 155 -2.66 -8.29 2.25
C GLN A 155 -2.00 -7.22 3.12
N ARG A 156 -0.78 -7.45 3.61
CA ARG A 156 0.01 -6.43 4.32
C ARG A 156 0.26 -5.21 3.45
N LEU A 157 0.61 -5.42 2.18
CA LEU A 157 0.79 -4.35 1.21
C LEU A 157 -0.51 -3.61 0.93
N TYR A 158 -1.62 -4.33 0.78
CA TYR A 158 -2.95 -3.74 0.67
C TYR A 158 -3.25 -2.81 1.86
N PHE A 159 -3.06 -3.26 3.10
CA PHE A 159 -3.31 -2.41 4.27
C PHE A 159 -2.42 -1.18 4.34
N ALA A 160 -1.13 -1.31 4.01
CA ALA A 160 -0.22 -0.16 3.95
C ALA A 160 -0.67 0.86 2.89
N LEU A 161 -1.07 0.39 1.71
CA LEU A 161 -1.59 1.24 0.63
C LEU A 161 -2.92 1.90 1.01
N MET A 162 -3.79 1.24 1.76
CA MET A 162 -5.02 1.87 2.26
C MET A 162 -4.74 3.00 3.26
N GLN A 163 -3.66 2.92 4.05
CA GLN A 163 -3.22 4.09 4.82
C GLN A 163 -2.75 5.24 3.93
N ALA A 164 -2.04 4.94 2.84
CA ALA A 164 -1.64 5.95 1.87
C ALA A 164 -2.83 6.59 1.15
N VAL A 165 -3.86 5.81 0.81
CA VAL A 165 -5.13 6.33 0.31
C VAL A 165 -5.76 7.26 1.34
N ARG A 166 -5.92 6.83 2.60
CA ARG A 166 -6.49 7.67 3.67
C ARG A 166 -5.72 8.96 3.87
N PHE A 167 -4.39 8.92 3.83
CA PHE A 167 -3.54 10.11 3.86
C PHE A 167 -3.86 11.06 2.69
N ALA A 168 -3.93 10.55 1.47
CA ALA A 168 -4.26 11.34 0.28
C ALA A 168 -5.68 11.92 0.31
N VAL A 169 -6.67 11.13 0.74
CA VAL A 169 -8.07 11.58 0.96
C VAL A 169 -8.12 12.77 1.90
N ASN A 170 -7.46 12.65 3.05
CA ASN A 170 -7.41 13.73 4.04
C ASN A 170 -6.74 14.99 3.47
N GLY A 171 -5.78 14.83 2.57
CA GLY A 171 -5.18 15.93 1.81
C GLY A 171 -6.22 16.67 0.96
N VAL A 172 -7.09 15.93 0.26
CA VAL A 172 -8.14 16.51 -0.61
C VAL A 172 -9.20 17.25 0.21
N VAL A 173 -9.70 16.63 1.28
CA VAL A 173 -10.68 17.26 2.19
C VAL A 173 -10.19 18.62 2.69
N ARG A 174 -8.88 18.75 2.87
CA ARG A 174 -8.24 19.91 3.50
C ARG A 174 -7.64 20.90 2.52
N ALA A 175 -7.51 20.52 1.27
CA ALA A 175 -7.05 21.42 0.22
C ALA A 175 -8.09 22.51 -0.08
N GLU A 176 -9.37 22.30 0.31
CA GLU A 176 -10.47 23.24 0.11
C GLU A 176 -10.53 23.69 -1.35
N ASP A 177 -10.06 24.92 -1.65
CA ASP A 177 -10.05 25.53 -2.98
C ASP A 177 -8.68 25.46 -3.71
N ASP A 178 -7.62 24.91 -3.09
CA ASP A 178 -6.33 24.71 -3.76
C ASP A 178 -6.41 23.55 -4.75
N ARG A 179 -6.84 23.89 -5.96
CA ARG A 179 -6.99 22.96 -7.07
C ARG A 179 -5.73 22.15 -7.36
N THR A 180 -4.54 22.75 -7.24
CA THR A 180 -3.28 22.06 -7.54
C THR A 180 -2.98 20.98 -6.51
N LEU A 181 -3.21 21.28 -5.24
CA LEU A 181 -3.06 20.31 -4.15
C LEU A 181 -4.12 19.21 -4.24
N VAL A 182 -5.36 19.55 -4.62
CA VAL A 182 -6.40 18.53 -4.84
C VAL A 182 -6.00 17.59 -5.97
N GLU A 183 -5.58 18.11 -7.14
CA GLU A 183 -5.17 17.28 -8.29
C GLU A 183 -4.00 16.36 -7.94
N ASP A 184 -3.04 16.85 -7.15
CA ASP A 184 -1.91 16.06 -6.66
C ASP A 184 -2.35 14.94 -5.69
N CYS A 185 -3.17 15.25 -4.68
CA CYS A 185 -3.69 14.25 -3.75
C CYS A 185 -4.63 13.24 -4.44
N VAL A 186 -5.41 13.65 -5.44
CA VAL A 186 -6.24 12.75 -6.26
C VAL A 186 -5.37 11.77 -7.04
N THR A 187 -4.28 12.27 -7.62
CA THR A 187 -3.31 11.46 -8.37
C THR A 187 -2.68 10.41 -7.46
N LEU A 188 -2.25 10.81 -6.26
CA LEU A 188 -1.72 9.90 -5.25
C LEU A 188 -2.77 8.85 -4.82
N ALA A 189 -3.98 9.27 -4.45
CA ALA A 189 -5.05 8.36 -4.04
C ALA A 189 -5.36 7.33 -5.13
N THR A 190 -5.41 7.76 -6.38
CA THR A 190 -5.66 6.89 -7.54
C THR A 190 -4.52 5.90 -7.76
N ALA A 191 -3.27 6.34 -7.64
CA ALA A 191 -2.10 5.47 -7.76
C ALA A 191 -2.11 4.40 -6.66
N CYS A 192 -2.34 4.79 -5.40
CA CYS A 192 -2.40 3.86 -4.28
C CYS A 192 -3.59 2.89 -4.38
N LEU A 193 -4.77 3.34 -4.82
CA LEU A 193 -5.93 2.46 -5.03
C LEU A 193 -5.69 1.42 -6.13
N ARG A 194 -5.05 1.82 -7.24
CA ARG A 194 -4.69 0.88 -8.31
C ARG A 194 -3.64 -0.13 -7.84
N ALA A 195 -2.62 0.34 -7.13
CA ALA A 195 -1.62 -0.54 -6.52
C ALA A 195 -2.26 -1.49 -5.50
N ALA A 196 -3.22 -1.03 -4.70
CA ALA A 196 -3.94 -1.83 -3.72
C ALA A 196 -4.73 -2.97 -4.37
N ALA A 197 -5.39 -2.70 -5.51
CA ALA A 197 -6.05 -3.73 -6.30
C ALA A 197 -5.06 -4.78 -6.82
N VAL A 198 -3.89 -4.36 -7.31
CA VAL A 198 -2.84 -5.29 -7.74
C VAL A 198 -2.24 -6.07 -6.58
N ALA A 199 -2.12 -5.48 -5.38
CA ALA A 199 -1.66 -6.18 -4.18
C ALA A 199 -2.62 -7.31 -3.78
N LEU A 200 -3.94 -7.12 -3.93
CA LEU A 200 -4.93 -8.19 -3.73
C LEU A 200 -4.84 -9.27 -4.82
N LEU A 201 -4.59 -8.89 -6.08
CA LEU A 201 -4.33 -9.88 -7.14
C LEU A 201 -3.08 -10.70 -6.82
N PHE A 202 -2.02 -10.05 -6.33
CA PHE A 202 -0.80 -10.73 -5.88
C PHE A 202 -1.08 -11.67 -4.69
N ALA A 203 -1.89 -11.25 -3.72
CA ALA A 203 -2.29 -12.10 -2.59
C ALA A 203 -3.04 -13.37 -3.03
N ALA A 204 -3.78 -13.27 -4.13
CA ALA A 204 -4.52 -14.37 -4.76
C ALA A 204 -3.70 -15.16 -5.79
N ASP A 205 -2.46 -14.73 -6.12
CA ASP A 205 -1.57 -15.39 -7.08
C ASP A 205 -0.89 -16.64 -6.46
N VAL A 206 -1.71 -17.52 -5.88
CA VAL A 206 -1.30 -18.80 -5.31
C VAL A 206 -1.87 -19.89 -6.22
N ARG A 207 -1.00 -20.70 -6.84
CA ARG A 207 -1.44 -21.89 -7.59
C ARG A 207 -1.61 -23.05 -6.60
N HIS A 208 -2.81 -23.61 -6.52
CA HIS A 208 -3.02 -24.89 -5.86
C HIS A 208 -2.38 -26.00 -6.71
N ASP A 209 -1.66 -26.91 -6.04
CA ASP A 209 -0.89 -27.98 -6.68
C ASP A 209 -1.79 -28.96 -7.46
N VAL A 210 -1.16 -29.62 -8.44
CA VAL A 210 -1.75 -30.50 -9.46
C VAL A 210 -2.57 -31.65 -8.84
N GLY A 211 -3.90 -31.56 -8.91
CA GLY A 211 -4.81 -32.65 -8.51
C GLY A 211 -6.22 -32.18 -8.11
N GLU A 212 -6.37 -30.93 -7.69
CA GLU A 212 -7.67 -30.32 -7.47
C GLU A 212 -8.07 -29.50 -8.70
N ALA A 213 -9.39 -29.47 -8.97
CA ALA A 213 -10.02 -28.82 -10.11
C ALA A 213 -9.40 -27.43 -10.39
N PRO A 214 -9.35 -26.97 -11.67
CA PRO A 214 -8.77 -25.68 -12.02
C PRO A 214 -9.26 -24.62 -11.04
N ALA A 215 -8.30 -23.98 -10.34
CA ALA A 215 -8.59 -22.95 -9.36
C ALA A 215 -9.63 -22.03 -9.96
N ALA A 216 -10.79 -21.94 -9.29
CA ALA A 216 -11.87 -21.08 -9.73
C ALA A 216 -11.26 -19.71 -10.05
N PRO A 217 -11.63 -19.06 -11.17
CA PRO A 217 -11.08 -17.76 -11.55
C PRO A 217 -11.14 -16.87 -10.32
N VAL A 218 -10.00 -16.26 -9.96
CA VAL A 218 -9.81 -15.38 -8.80
C VAL A 218 -11.15 -14.76 -8.46
N VAL A 219 -11.83 -15.32 -7.45
CA VAL A 219 -13.18 -14.87 -7.12
C VAL A 219 -12.96 -13.42 -6.71
N GLU A 220 -13.45 -12.52 -7.56
CA GLU A 220 -13.33 -11.09 -7.36
C GLU A 220 -13.78 -10.80 -5.93
N THR A 221 -12.81 -10.56 -5.04
CA THR A 221 -13.12 -10.41 -3.62
C THR A 221 -14.02 -9.20 -3.47
N TYR A 222 -14.87 -9.21 -2.44
CA TYR A 222 -15.73 -8.06 -2.17
C TYR A 222 -14.90 -6.76 -2.05
N GLU A 223 -13.71 -6.85 -1.44
CA GLU A 223 -12.72 -5.78 -1.35
C GLU A 223 -12.24 -5.30 -2.71
N HIS A 224 -11.88 -6.23 -3.61
CA HIS A 224 -11.45 -5.89 -4.97
C HIS A 224 -12.57 -5.19 -5.75
N ARG A 225 -13.81 -5.68 -5.66
CA ARG A 225 -14.98 -5.05 -6.30
C ARG A 225 -15.24 -3.65 -5.75
N TYR A 226 -15.16 -3.49 -4.43
CA TYR A 226 -15.33 -2.19 -3.77
C TYR A 226 -14.26 -1.19 -4.21
N LEU A 227 -12.98 -1.59 -4.29
CA LEU A 227 -11.90 -0.75 -4.82
C LEU A 227 -12.14 -0.33 -6.26
N TRP A 228 -12.62 -1.24 -7.13
CA TRP A 228 -12.93 -0.91 -8.51
C TRP A 228 -14.13 0.03 -8.66
N GLN A 229 -15.17 -0.16 -7.85
CA GLN A 229 -16.27 0.80 -7.77
C GLN A 229 -15.76 2.19 -7.36
N MET A 230 -14.94 2.24 -6.30
CA MET A 230 -14.32 3.47 -5.80
C MET A 230 -13.44 4.14 -6.85
N LEU A 231 -12.59 3.38 -7.56
CA LEU A 231 -11.80 3.87 -8.68
C LEU A 231 -12.68 4.42 -9.81
N GLY A 232 -13.83 3.78 -10.07
CA GLY A 232 -14.83 4.26 -11.02
C GLY A 232 -15.44 5.60 -10.60
N GLU A 233 -15.83 5.73 -9.35
CA GLU A 233 -16.38 6.97 -8.77
C GLU A 233 -15.34 8.10 -8.78
N VAL A 234 -14.11 7.81 -8.33
CA VAL A 234 -12.94 8.70 -8.40
C VAL A 234 -12.72 9.17 -9.84
N ARG A 235 -12.61 8.23 -10.79
CA ARG A 235 -12.37 8.55 -12.21
C ARG A 235 -13.53 9.32 -12.85
N ALA A 236 -14.77 9.08 -12.44
CA ALA A 236 -15.93 9.81 -12.92
C ALA A 236 -16.01 11.24 -12.36
N ALA A 237 -15.43 11.48 -11.18
CA ALA A 237 -15.35 12.80 -10.58
C ALA A 237 -14.14 13.64 -11.06
N VAL A 238 -13.12 13.00 -11.66
CA VAL A 238 -11.90 13.66 -12.17
C VAL A 238 -12.16 14.67 -13.32
N PRO A 239 -13.08 14.47 -14.29
CA PRO A 239 -13.37 15.49 -15.29
C PRO A 239 -14.31 16.56 -14.71
N ARG A 240 -13.76 17.77 -14.51
CA ARG A 240 -14.47 19.04 -14.22
C ARG A 240 -15.21 19.11 -12.87
N ALA A 241 -14.56 19.75 -11.90
CA ALA A 241 -15.21 20.54 -10.82
C ALA A 241 -16.20 19.80 -9.90
N ARG A 242 -16.13 18.47 -9.79
CA ARG A 242 -16.94 17.69 -8.83
C ARG A 242 -16.12 17.26 -7.63
N PHE A 243 -15.33 18.19 -7.10
CA PHE A 243 -14.48 17.97 -5.93
C PHE A 243 -15.29 17.47 -4.72
N GLU A 244 -16.51 17.97 -4.53
CA GLU A 244 -17.41 17.49 -3.47
C GLU A 244 -17.82 16.02 -3.63
N GLN A 245 -18.07 15.54 -4.87
CA GLN A 245 -18.43 14.13 -5.11
C GLN A 245 -17.23 13.21 -4.89
N PHE A 246 -16.03 13.70 -5.22
CA PHE A 246 -14.78 13.00 -4.96
C PHE A 246 -14.47 12.91 -3.47
N THR A 247 -14.56 14.03 -2.76
CA THR A 247 -14.41 14.10 -1.30
C THR A 247 -15.44 13.26 -0.58
N ALA A 248 -16.69 13.21 -1.06
CA ALA A 248 -17.73 12.34 -0.50
C ALA A 248 -17.44 10.86 -0.76
N ALA A 249 -17.04 10.47 -1.98
CA ALA A 249 -16.68 9.10 -2.30
C ALA A 249 -15.52 8.62 -1.43
N LEU A 250 -14.45 9.42 -1.34
CA LEU A 250 -13.28 9.12 -0.53
C LEU A 250 -13.55 9.24 0.97
N GLY A 251 -14.44 10.14 1.42
CA GLY A 251 -14.86 10.28 2.82
C GLY A 251 -15.53 9.02 3.37
N ARG A 252 -16.19 8.23 2.52
CA ARG A 252 -16.70 6.90 2.89
C ARG A 252 -15.59 5.93 3.30
N LEU A 253 -14.36 6.08 2.80
CA LEU A 253 -13.20 5.29 3.22
C LEU A 253 -12.69 5.67 4.61
N THR A 254 -12.96 6.90 5.08
CA THR A 254 -12.59 7.36 6.42
C THR A 254 -13.66 7.07 7.47
N GLU A 255 -14.94 7.10 7.09
CA GLU A 255 -16.09 6.84 7.97
C GLU A 255 -16.34 5.35 8.17
N GLY A 256 -16.09 4.55 7.13
CA GLY A 256 -15.85 3.13 7.32
C GLY A 256 -14.61 3.00 8.18
N ARG A 257 -14.75 2.60 9.44
CA ARG A 257 -13.73 1.73 10.02
C ARG A 257 -13.57 0.62 8.99
N THR A 258 -12.51 0.61 8.19
CA THR A 258 -12.07 -0.61 7.50
C THR A 258 -11.46 -1.54 8.54
N ALA A 259 -12.25 -1.79 9.58
CA ALA A 259 -12.17 -2.86 10.52
C ALA A 259 -13.21 -3.87 10.05
N GLY A 260 -12.82 -5.10 9.74
CA GLY A 260 -13.31 -6.23 10.52
C GLY A 260 -14.46 -7.13 10.02
N PRO A 261 -15.48 -6.72 9.22
CA PRO A 261 -16.51 -7.69 8.81
C PRO A 261 -16.77 -7.75 7.30
N LEU A 262 -15.80 -7.49 6.43
CA LEU A 262 -16.02 -7.62 4.97
C LEU A 262 -15.58 -8.97 4.38
N LEU A 263 -15.08 -9.88 5.22
CA LEU A 263 -14.72 -11.26 4.87
C LEU A 263 -15.66 -12.34 5.47
N ALA A 264 -16.79 -11.95 6.07
CA ALA A 264 -17.77 -12.90 6.64
C ALA A 264 -18.82 -13.44 5.64
N ALA A 265 -18.69 -13.13 4.34
CA ALA A 265 -19.59 -13.64 3.31
C ALA A 265 -18.82 -14.47 2.27
N GLY A 266 -18.44 -15.67 2.69
CA GLY A 266 -17.85 -16.71 1.87
C GLY A 266 -17.72 -17.98 2.71
N GLY A 267 -18.88 -18.52 3.12
CA GLY A 267 -18.97 -19.85 3.71
C GLY A 267 -18.73 -20.96 2.68
#